data_AF-A0A2D5GZR3-F1
#
_entry.id   AF-A0A2D5GZR3-F1
#
_cell.length_a   1.000
_cell.length_b   1.000
_cell.length_c   1.000
_cell.angle_alpha   90.00
_cell.angle_beta   90.00
_cell.angle_gamma   90.00
#
_symmetry.space_group_name_H-M   'P 1'
#
loop_
_entity.id
_entity.type
_entity.pdbx_description
1 polymer ?
#
loop_
_entity_poly.entity_id
_entity_poly.type
_entity_poly.pdbx_seq_one_letter_code
_entity_poly.pdbx_strand_id
1 'polypeptide(L)'
;MESSPTQSPDQSDHQRQSVQKPWSWRRYIITSTIQVTVFLLLYVLSIGPLFWQWYASFNSMSSPFFAAFYTPLLLACDLIPPLSDGVNWYINLWIG
;
A
#
# COMPACT_ATOMS: atom_id res chain seq x y z
N MET A 1 19.25 -3.75 72.35
CA MET A 1 20.47 -4.54 72.07
C MET A 1 19.98 -5.97 72.23
N GLU A 2 19.85 -6.82 71.21
CA GLU A 2 20.77 -7.33 70.18
C GLU A 2 20.04 -7.47 68.81
N SER A 3 20.52 -6.82 67.74
CA SER A 3 21.19 -7.37 66.53
C SER A 3 20.38 -8.24 65.54
N SER A 4 20.10 -7.64 64.37
CA SER A 4 19.83 -8.23 63.03
C SER A 4 20.87 -9.32 62.63
N PRO A 5 20.80 -10.06 61.49
CA PRO A 5 20.00 -9.88 60.26
C PRO A 5 19.49 -11.19 59.60
N THR A 6 18.50 -11.12 58.68
CA THR A 6 18.50 -11.99 57.50
C THR A 6 17.80 -11.28 56.35
N GLN A 7 18.63 -10.85 55.41
CA GLN A 7 18.26 -10.34 54.10
C GLN A 7 18.28 -11.49 53.10
N SER A 8 17.45 -11.37 52.06
CA SER A 8 17.58 -11.93 50.69
C SER A 8 16.58 -13.04 50.34
N PRO A 9 16.30 -13.28 49.05
CA PRO A 9 15.97 -12.33 47.97
C PRO A 9 14.81 -12.87 47.08
N ASP A 10 14.45 -12.12 46.03
CA ASP A 10 13.99 -12.66 44.74
C ASP A 10 12.57 -13.25 44.61
N GLN A 11 11.64 -12.48 44.04
CA GLN A 11 10.74 -13.00 42.99
C GLN A 11 10.14 -11.86 42.15
N SER A 12 11.05 -11.32 41.34
CA SER A 12 10.94 -10.98 39.92
C SER A 12 9.86 -11.69 39.06
N ASP A 13 8.61 -11.87 39.53
CA ASP A 13 7.65 -12.80 38.89
C ASP A 13 6.39 -12.18 38.24
N HIS A 14 6.34 -10.87 38.00
CA HIS A 14 5.35 -10.30 37.08
C HIS A 14 5.98 -9.68 35.81
N GLN A 15 7.20 -10.13 35.50
CA GLN A 15 7.86 -9.94 34.20
C GLN A 15 7.56 -11.11 33.26
N ARG A 16 6.34 -11.65 33.21
CA ARG A 16 5.98 -12.58 32.14
C ARG A 16 4.54 -12.41 31.66
N GLN A 17 4.46 -12.33 30.33
CA GLN A 17 3.28 -12.57 29.51
C GLN A 17 2.28 -11.42 29.38
N SER A 18 2.62 -10.52 28.47
CA SER A 18 1.67 -10.28 27.39
C SER A 18 2.43 -10.26 26.06
N VAL A 19 2.89 -11.45 25.64
CA VAL A 19 3.10 -11.73 24.22
C VAL A 19 1.71 -11.67 23.59
N GLN A 20 1.23 -10.43 23.36
CA GLN A 20 -0.06 -10.13 22.78
C GLN A 20 -0.03 -10.57 21.32
N LYS A 21 -0.36 -11.85 21.15
CA LYS A 21 -1.11 -12.41 20.02
C LYS A 21 -0.63 -11.97 18.62
N PRO A 22 0.22 -12.75 17.93
CA PRO A 22 0.60 -12.51 16.52
C PRO A 22 -0.57 -12.63 15.52
N TRP A 23 -1.80 -12.84 16.00
CA TRP A 23 -2.98 -13.07 15.18
C TRP A 23 -3.68 -11.80 14.69
N SER A 24 -3.46 -10.63 15.34
CA SER A 24 -4.08 -9.38 14.85
C SER A 24 -3.33 -8.78 13.66
N TRP A 25 -2.00 -8.97 13.59
CA TRP A 25 -1.18 -8.40 12.51
C TRP A 25 -1.49 -9.03 11.16
N ARG A 26 -1.71 -10.35 11.10
CA ARG A 26 -2.09 -11.01 9.83
C ARG A 26 -3.43 -10.50 9.30
N ARG A 27 -4.43 -10.33 10.17
CA ARG A 27 -5.72 -9.76 9.79
C ARG A 27 -5.60 -8.31 9.37
N TYR A 28 -4.77 -7.54 10.06
CA TYR A 28 -4.49 -6.15 9.70
C TYR A 28 -3.78 -6.04 8.34
N ILE A 29 -2.79 -6.89 8.08
CA ILE A 29 -2.10 -6.98 6.80
C ILE A 29 -3.09 -7.39 5.70
N ILE A 30 -3.91 -8.42 5.90
CA ILE A 30 -4.91 -8.85 4.91
C ILE A 30 -5.90 -7.72 4.59
N THR A 31 -6.48 -7.08 5.62
CA THR A 31 -7.40 -5.95 5.43
C THR A 31 -6.70 -4.79 4.71
N SER A 32 -5.47 -4.48 5.09
CA SER A 32 -4.66 -3.45 4.46
C SER A 32 -4.35 -3.78 2.99
N THR A 33 -3.97 -5.02 2.68
CA THR A 33 -3.72 -5.47 1.31
C THR A 33 -4.99 -5.37 0.46
N ILE A 34 -6.15 -5.74 1.00
CA ILE A 34 -7.44 -5.60 0.29
C ILE A 34 -7.72 -4.12 0.00
N GLN A 35 -7.56 -3.23 0.99
CA GLN A 35 -7.76 -1.80 0.79
C GLN A 35 -6.81 -1.23 -0.27
N VAL A 36 -5.51 -1.51 -0.17
CA VAL A 36 -4.50 -1.07 -1.14
C VAL A 36 -4.83 -1.60 -2.52
N THR A 37 -5.25 -2.87 -2.64
CA THR A 37 -5.65 -3.47 -3.92
C THR A 37 -6.86 -2.75 -4.50
N VAL A 38 -7.89 -2.45 -3.69
CA VAL A 38 -9.07 -1.71 -4.14
C VAL A 38 -8.69 -0.29 -4.58
N PHE A 39 -7.87 0.42 -3.80
CA PHE A 39 -7.37 1.74 -4.18
C PHE A 39 -6.56 1.72 -5.47
N LEU A 40 -5.69 0.72 -5.63
CA LEU A 40 -4.88 0.54 -6.84
C LEU A 40 -5.78 0.25 -8.03
N LEU A 41 -6.79 -0.61 -7.89
CA LEU A 41 -7.78 -0.87 -8.94
C LEU A 41 -8.53 0.41 -9.30
N LEU A 42 -9.02 1.17 -8.32
CA LEU A 42 -9.69 2.44 -8.58
C LEU A 42 -8.77 3.45 -9.28
N TYR A 43 -7.49 3.48 -8.93
CA TYR A 43 -6.48 4.32 -9.58
C TYR A 43 -6.19 3.89 -11.02
N VAL A 44 -6.11 2.58 -11.29
CA VAL A 44 -5.97 2.06 -12.66
C VAL A 44 -7.24 2.38 -13.45
N LEU A 45 -8.42 2.15 -12.88
CA LEU A 45 -9.70 2.45 -13.53
C LEU A 45 -9.86 3.96 -13.78
N SER A 46 -9.32 4.83 -12.92
CA SER A 46 -9.43 6.27 -13.14
C SER A 46 -8.69 6.76 -14.38
N ILE A 47 -7.71 5.99 -14.91
CA ILE A 47 -6.99 6.39 -16.14
C ILE A 47 -7.92 6.47 -17.35
N GLY A 48 -9.02 5.71 -17.38
CA GLY A 48 -9.95 5.67 -18.52
C GLY A 48 -10.53 7.06 -18.82
N PRO A 49 -11.38 7.62 -17.95
CA PRO A 49 -11.96 8.95 -18.16
C PRO A 49 -10.92 10.08 -18.11
N LEU A 50 -9.83 9.91 -17.36
CA LEU A 50 -8.77 10.92 -17.23
C LEU A 50 -7.67 10.79 -18.30
N PHE A 51 -7.79 9.84 -19.24
CA PHE A 51 -6.75 9.54 -20.22
C PHE A 51 -6.40 10.77 -21.04
N TRP A 52 -7.41 11.50 -21.53
CA TRP A 52 -7.22 12.70 -22.33
C TRP A 52 -6.44 13.78 -21.57
N GLN A 53 -6.73 13.96 -20.29
CA GLN A 53 -6.04 14.94 -19.45
C GLN A 53 -4.59 14.52 -19.17
N TRP A 54 -4.37 13.23 -18.95
CA TRP A 54 -3.02 12.69 -18.83
C TRP A 54 -2.24 12.84 -20.16
N TYR A 55 -2.84 12.46 -21.29
CA TYR A 55 -2.25 12.55 -22.62
C TYR A 55 -1.91 14.00 -22.99
N ALA A 56 -2.82 14.93 -22.74
CA ALA A 56 -2.57 16.36 -22.91
C ALA A 56 -1.41 16.81 -22.01
N SER A 57 -1.40 16.44 -20.73
CA SER A 57 -0.33 16.83 -19.80
C SER A 57 1.04 16.26 -20.20
N PHE A 58 1.07 15.02 -20.69
CA PHE A 58 2.27 14.33 -21.14
C PHE A 58 2.86 14.95 -22.41
N ASN A 59 2.01 15.30 -23.39
CA ASN A 59 2.45 15.84 -24.68
C ASN A 59 2.67 17.35 -24.68
N SER A 60 1.91 18.12 -23.90
CA SER A 60 1.95 19.59 -23.91
C SER A 60 2.75 20.22 -22.76
N MET A 61 3.38 19.42 -21.88
CA MET A 61 4.08 19.91 -20.68
C MET A 61 3.24 20.85 -19.80
N SER A 62 1.91 20.80 -19.90
CA SER A 62 1.02 21.75 -19.23
C SER A 62 0.83 21.47 -17.73
N SER A 63 0.91 20.20 -17.30
CA SER A 63 0.82 19.83 -15.88
C SER A 63 1.72 18.62 -15.56
N PRO A 64 2.93 18.84 -15.02
CA PRO A 64 3.86 17.75 -14.72
C PRO A 64 3.32 16.80 -13.64
N PHE A 65 2.38 17.26 -12.81
CA PHE A 65 1.77 16.46 -11.76
C PHE A 65 0.94 15.30 -12.31
N PHE A 66 0.08 15.55 -13.30
CA PHE A 66 -0.76 14.50 -13.88
C PHE A 66 0.09 13.49 -14.66
N ALA A 67 1.10 13.97 -15.39
CA ALA A 67 2.04 13.09 -16.09
C ALA A 67 2.77 12.18 -15.09
N ALA A 68 3.38 12.74 -14.05
CA ALA A 68 4.10 12.00 -13.02
C ALA A 68 3.20 11.04 -12.24
N PHE A 69 1.96 11.42 -11.93
CA PHE A 69 1.03 10.59 -11.16
C PHE A 69 0.75 9.24 -11.83
N TYR A 70 0.72 9.17 -13.15
CA TYR A 70 0.49 7.95 -13.91
C TYR A 70 1.76 7.29 -14.48
N THR A 71 2.96 7.86 -14.26
CA THR A 71 4.22 7.19 -14.61
C THR A 71 4.42 5.81 -13.98
N PRO A 72 4.10 5.54 -12.68
CA PRO A 72 4.28 4.20 -12.13
C PRO A 72 3.36 3.17 -12.78
N LEU A 73 2.15 3.59 -13.18
CA LEU A 73 1.25 2.74 -13.98
C LEU A 73 1.89 2.39 -15.32
N LEU A 74 2.48 3.37 -16.00
CA LEU A 74 3.17 3.16 -17.27
C LEU A 74 4.32 2.15 -17.12
N LEU A 75 5.13 2.30 -16.07
CA LEU A 75 6.23 1.39 -15.77
C LEU A 75 5.72 -0.02 -15.44
N ALA A 76 4.61 -0.14 -14.73
CA ALA A 76 3.98 -1.43 -14.45
C ALA A 76 3.47 -2.10 -15.72
N CYS A 77 2.89 -1.33 -16.65
CA CYS A 77 2.49 -1.84 -17.97
C CYS A 77 3.70 -2.29 -18.80
N ASP A 78 4.82 -1.56 -18.75
CA ASP A 78 6.06 -1.91 -19.45
C ASP A 78 6.69 -3.21 -18.89
N LEU A 79 6.61 -3.41 -17.58
CA LEU A 79 7.11 -4.61 -16.92
C LEU A 79 6.24 -5.85 -17.15
N ILE A 80 4.94 -5.67 -17.38
CA ILE A 80 3.95 -6.75 -17.48
C ILE A 80 3.14 -6.58 -18.79
N PRO A 81 3.56 -7.24 -19.89
CA PRO A 81 2.88 -7.13 -21.18
C PRO A 81 1.35 -7.36 -21.17
N PRO A 82 0.79 -8.38 -20.49
CA PRO A 82 -0.66 -8.57 -20.47
C PRO A 82 -1.40 -7.48 -19.68
N LEU A 83 -0.74 -6.81 -18.74
CA LEU A 83 -1.31 -5.65 -18.05
C LEU A 83 -1.43 -4.47 -19.01
N SER A 84 -0.39 -4.23 -19.82
CA SER A 84 -0.41 -3.21 -20.88
C SER A 84 -1.59 -3.43 -21.84
N ASP A 85 -1.76 -4.65 -22.36
CA ASP A 85 -2.85 -4.95 -23.30
C ASP A 85 -4.23 -4.74 -22.66
N GLY A 86 -4.41 -5.14 -21.40
CA GLY A 86 -5.66 -4.94 -20.67
C GLY A 86 -5.98 -3.46 -20.41
N VAL A 87 -4.98 -2.68 -19.99
CA VAL A 87 -5.12 -1.24 -19.77
C VAL A 87 -5.36 -0.51 -21.10
N ASN A 88 -4.68 -0.90 -22.18
CA ASN A 88 -4.87 -0.30 -23.49
C ASN A 88 -6.26 -0.64 -24.08
N TRP A 89 -6.74 -1.87 -23.91
CA TRP A 89 -8.11 -2.25 -24.24
C TRP A 89 -9.12 -1.42 -23.44
N TYR A 90 -8.89 -1.24 -22.14
CA TYR A 90 -9.73 -0.43 -21.28
C TYR A 90 -9.75 1.05 -21.71
N ILE A 91 -8.59 1.63 -21.99
CA ILE A 91 -8.44 3.00 -22.49
C ILE A 91 -9.17 3.17 -23.82
N ASN A 92 -9.03 2.22 -24.76
CA ASN A 92 -9.73 2.25 -26.04
C ASN A 92 -11.26 2.26 -25.91
N LEU A 93 -11.84 1.67 -24.85
CA LEU A 93 -13.29 1.79 -24.60
C LEU A 93 -13.74 3.23 -24.27
N TRP A 94 -12.84 4.08 -23.78
CA TRP A 94 -13.16 5.47 -23.43
C TRP A 94 -12.88 6.47 -24.55
N ILE A 95 -11.98 6.13 -25.49
CA ILE A 95 -11.56 7.01 -26.59
C ILE A 95 -12.20 6.62 -27.93
N GLY A 96 -12.80 5.41 -27.98
CA GLY A 96 -13.51 4.87 -29.14
C GLY A 96 -14.60 5.79 -29.68
#